data_AF-A0A1Y5FAS4-F1
#
_entry.id   AF-A0A1Y5FAS4-F1
#
_cell.length_a   1.000
_cell.length_b   1.000
_cell.length_c   1.000
_cell.angle_alpha   90.00
_cell.angle_beta   90.00
_cell.angle_gamma   90.00
#
_symmetry.space_group_name_H-M   'P 1'
#
loop_
_entity.id
_entity.type
_entity.pdbx_description
1 polymer ?
#
loop_
_entity_poly.entity_id
_entity_poly.type
_entity_poly.pdbx_seq_one_letter_code
_entity_poly.pdbx_strand_id
1 'polypeptide(L)'
;MQKQPQWKDRFTEIVQVCQEELKRTTEIGKKMLSASKTNTTLHESYEELGHLAFLALENGDLNWDSPRVKDLINSIKSCESDLEDIEKDVNDIKKSPK
;
A
#
# COMPACT_ATOMS: atom_id res chain seq x y z
N MET A 1 -19.89 -50.38 -9.54
CA MET A 1 -19.64 -49.05 -8.96
C MET A 1 -19.24 -48.10 -10.09
N GLN A 2 -20.11 -47.17 -10.44
CA GLN A 2 -19.89 -46.23 -11.55
C GLN A 2 -18.71 -45.30 -11.21
N LYS A 3 -17.65 -45.36 -12.03
CA LYS A 3 -16.56 -44.37 -11.97
C LYS A 3 -17.17 -43.03 -12.39
N GLN A 4 -17.41 -42.13 -11.43
CA GLN A 4 -17.72 -40.74 -11.75
C GLN A 4 -16.57 -40.14 -12.59
N PRO A 5 -16.86 -39.21 -13.50
CA PRO A 5 -15.89 -38.76 -14.48
C PRO A 5 -14.86 -37.83 -13.82
N GLN A 6 -13.66 -38.34 -13.56
CA GLN A 6 -12.47 -37.61 -13.08
C GLN A 6 -12.22 -36.27 -13.79
N TRP A 7 -12.69 -36.12 -15.03
CA TRP A 7 -12.60 -34.87 -15.79
C TRP A 7 -13.42 -33.73 -15.16
N LYS A 8 -14.60 -34.01 -14.60
CA LYS A 8 -15.41 -32.97 -13.94
C LYS A 8 -14.71 -32.46 -12.68
N ASP A 9 -14.10 -33.35 -11.92
CA ASP A 9 -13.34 -32.97 -10.72
C ASP A 9 -12.11 -32.11 -11.09
N ARG A 10 -11.38 -32.50 -12.14
CA ARG A 10 -10.25 -31.72 -12.71
C ARG A 10 -10.69 -30.33 -13.20
N PHE A 11 -11.85 -30.23 -13.83
CA PHE A 11 -12.38 -28.95 -14.30
C PHE A 11 -12.79 -28.05 -13.15
N THR A 12 -13.48 -28.60 -12.14
CA THR A 12 -13.84 -27.85 -10.93
C THR A 12 -12.59 -27.34 -10.19
N GLU A 13 -11.54 -28.17 -10.10
CA GLU A 13 -10.25 -27.80 -9.51
C GLU A 13 -9.58 -26.64 -10.26
N ILE A 14 -9.54 -26.69 -11.60
CA ILE A 14 -8.97 -25.59 -12.42
C ILE A 14 -9.75 -24.28 -12.21
N VAL A 15 -11.07 -24.33 -12.21
CA VAL A 15 -11.91 -23.14 -12.00
C VAL A 15 -11.70 -22.55 -10.61
N GLN A 16 -11.58 -23.40 -9.58
CA GLN A 16 -11.30 -22.97 -8.21
C GLN A 16 -9.94 -22.26 -8.11
N VAL A 17 -8.88 -22.85 -8.66
CA VAL A 17 -7.54 -22.23 -8.67
C VAL A 17 -7.56 -20.88 -9.39
N CYS A 18 -8.22 -20.79 -10.55
CA CYS A 18 -8.34 -19.51 -11.28
C CYS A 18 -9.11 -18.45 -10.48
N GLN A 19 -10.19 -18.84 -9.78
CA GLN A 19 -10.97 -17.91 -8.96
C GLN A 19 -10.15 -17.38 -7.78
N GLU A 20 -9.37 -18.24 -7.14
CA GLU A 20 -8.50 -17.85 -6.03
C GLU A 20 -7.38 -16.91 -6.49
N GLU A 21 -6.71 -17.23 -7.59
CA GLU A 21 -5.65 -16.38 -8.16
C GLU A 21 -6.19 -15.01 -8.61
N LEU A 22 -7.39 -14.97 -9.19
CA LEU A 22 -8.04 -13.72 -9.58
C LEU A 22 -8.41 -12.87 -8.37
N LYS A 23 -8.90 -13.50 -7.29
CA LYS A 23 -9.19 -12.83 -6.02
C LYS A 23 -7.92 -12.25 -5.40
N ARG A 24 -6.85 -13.05 -5.27
CA ARG A 24 -5.55 -12.62 -4.74
C ARG A 24 -4.97 -11.45 -5.55
N THR A 25 -4.99 -11.56 -6.88
CA THR A 25 -4.51 -10.50 -7.78
C THR A 25 -5.31 -9.21 -7.59
N THR A 26 -6.63 -9.30 -7.44
CA THR A 26 -7.49 -8.14 -7.19
C THR A 26 -7.19 -7.49 -5.84
N GLU A 27 -6.98 -8.28 -4.79
CA GLU A 27 -6.63 -7.78 -3.45
C GLU A 27 -5.26 -7.08 -3.45
N ILE A 28 -4.25 -7.67 -4.10
CA ILE A 28 -2.94 -7.04 -4.29
C ILE A 28 -3.09 -5.73 -5.08
N GLY A 29 -3.85 -5.75 -6.18
CA GLY A 29 -4.08 -4.56 -7.01
C GLY A 29 -4.72 -3.41 -6.24
N LYS A 30 -5.72 -3.69 -5.39
CA LYS A 30 -6.33 -2.68 -4.51
C LYS A 30 -5.31 -2.07 -3.55
N LYS A 31 -4.46 -2.91 -2.94
CA LYS A 31 -3.40 -2.46 -2.02
C LYS A 31 -2.35 -1.62 -2.74
N MET A 32 -1.95 -2.00 -3.95
CA MET A 32 -1.02 -1.22 -4.78
C MET A 32 -1.59 0.15 -5.17
N LEU A 33 -2.89 0.25 -5.49
CA LEU A 33 -3.54 1.54 -5.74
C LEU A 33 -3.52 2.43 -4.49
N SER A 34 -3.78 1.84 -3.32
CA SER A 34 -3.67 2.56 -2.05
C SER A 34 -2.24 3.03 -1.79
N ALA A 35 -1.24 2.16 -1.95
CA ALA A 35 0.17 2.49 -1.80
C ALA A 35 0.59 3.61 -2.75
N SER A 36 0.14 3.57 -4.01
CA SER A 36 0.42 4.63 -4.98
C SER A 36 -0.07 5.99 -4.48
N LYS A 37 -1.32 6.06 -3.99
CA LYS A 37 -1.87 7.30 -3.42
C LYS A 37 -1.09 7.75 -2.17
N THR A 38 -0.85 6.84 -1.22
CA THR A 38 -0.12 7.14 0.01
C THR A 38 1.30 7.63 -0.29
N ASN A 39 1.98 7.02 -1.26
CA ASN A 39 3.31 7.43 -1.68
C ASN A 39 3.33 8.83 -2.32
N THR A 40 2.32 9.18 -3.12
CA THR A 40 2.16 10.55 -3.62
C THR A 40 2.02 11.54 -2.46
N THR A 41 1.14 11.25 -1.50
CA THR A 41 0.94 12.11 -0.32
C THR A 41 2.21 12.24 0.54
N LEU A 42 2.97 11.15 0.69
CA LEU A 42 4.25 11.17 1.39
C LEU A 42 5.25 12.09 0.69
N HIS A 43 5.37 11.97 -0.64
CA HIS A 43 6.25 12.80 -1.44
C HIS A 43 5.89 14.29 -1.33
N GLU A 44 4.61 14.62 -1.51
CA GLU A 44 4.08 16.00 -1.39
C GLU A 44 4.34 16.57 0.00
N SER A 45 4.17 15.77 1.05
CA SER A 45 4.40 16.21 2.44
C SER A 45 5.88 16.52 2.71
N TYR A 46 6.79 15.71 2.18
CA TYR A 46 8.23 15.95 2.26
C TYR A 46 8.64 17.18 1.45
N GLU A 47 8.08 17.36 0.25
CA GLU A 47 8.35 18.52 -0.61
C GLU A 47 7.90 19.82 0.07
N GLU A 48 6.69 19.85 0.62
CA GLU A 48 6.18 21.02 1.33
C GLU A 48 7.03 21.35 2.57
N LEU A 49 7.39 20.34 3.36
CA LEU A 49 8.27 20.53 4.52
C LEU A 49 9.63 21.10 4.08
N GLY A 50 10.18 20.62 2.97
CA GLY A 50 11.42 21.13 2.38
C GLY A 50 11.30 22.59 1.93
N HIS A 51 10.19 22.96 1.29
CA HIS A 51 9.92 24.34 0.91
C HIS A 51 9.81 25.27 2.12
N LEU A 52 9.10 24.83 3.17
CA LEU A 52 9.00 25.60 4.42
C LEU A 52 10.37 25.79 5.07
N ALA A 53 11.18 24.74 5.12
CA ALA A 53 12.54 24.80 5.66
C ALA A 53 13.44 25.75 4.85
N PHE A 54 13.36 25.70 3.52
CA PHE A 54 14.11 26.57 2.62
C PHE A 54 13.76 28.04 2.85
N LEU A 55 12.47 28.38 2.86
CA LEU A 55 12.00 29.76 3.10
C LEU A 55 12.38 30.26 4.50
N ALA A 56 12.28 29.39 5.51
CA ALA A 56 12.64 29.72 6.88
C ALA A 56 14.15 30.02 7.02
N LEU A 57 15.00 29.27 6.31
CA LEU A 57 16.44 29.53 6.25
C LEU A 57 16.77 30.83 5.50
N GLU A 58 16.10 31.10 4.38
CA GLU A 58 16.29 32.33 3.60
C GLU A 58 15.93 33.58 4.40
N ASN A 59 14.83 33.51 5.17
CA ASN A 59 14.38 34.61 6.02
C ASN A 59 15.12 34.71 7.36
N GLY A 60 15.99 33.75 7.68
CA GLY A 60 16.71 33.68 8.96
C GLY A 60 15.84 33.38 10.18
N ASP A 61 14.60 32.90 9.98
CA ASP A 61 13.64 32.58 11.02
C ASP A 61 13.20 31.11 10.90
N LEU A 62 13.99 30.23 11.53
CA LEU A 62 13.76 28.80 11.53
C LEU A 62 12.84 28.39 12.69
N ASN A 63 11.53 28.52 12.48
CA ASN A 63 10.53 28.15 13.48
C ASN A 63 9.85 26.80 13.16
N TRP A 64 10.37 25.73 13.75
CA TRP A 64 9.81 24.37 13.65
C TRP A 64 8.56 24.14 14.52
N ASP A 65 8.21 25.09 15.39
CA ASP A 65 7.04 24.96 16.26
C ASP A 65 5.71 25.28 15.56
N SER A 66 5.78 25.71 14.29
CA SER A 66 4.62 25.93 13.44
C SER A 66 3.66 24.72 13.45
N PRO A 67 2.35 24.93 13.67
CA PRO A 67 1.36 23.86 13.60
C PRO A 67 1.42 23.08 12.27
N ARG A 68 1.71 23.77 11.16
CA ARG A 68 1.81 23.14 9.85
C ARG A 68 2.97 22.14 9.75
N VAL A 69 4.12 22.46 10.34
CA VAL A 69 5.28 21.56 10.39
C VAL A 69 4.94 20.29 11.17
N LYS A 70 4.24 20.44 12.30
CA LYS A 70 3.79 19.30 13.13
C LYS A 70 2.80 18.41 12.37
N ASP A 71 1.85 19.02 11.65
CA ASP A 71 0.88 18.28 10.82
C ASP A 71 1.57 17.53 9.67
N LEU A 72 2.56 18.14 9.01
CA LEU A 72 3.34 17.51 7.94
C LEU A 72 4.15 16.32 8.48
N ILE A 73 4.82 16.49 9.62
CA ILE A 73 5.57 15.39 10.26
C ILE A 73 4.64 14.24 10.64
N ASN A 74 3.46 14.53 11.20
CA ASN A 74 2.48 13.49 11.53
C ASN A 74 1.95 12.79 10.28
N SER A 75 1.70 13.54 9.20
CA SER A 75 1.25 12.98 7.92
C SER A 75 2.31 12.08 7.29
N ILE A 76 3.58 12.49 7.33
CA ILE A 76 4.73 11.69 6.88
C ILE A 76 4.79 10.38 7.66
N LYS A 77 4.76 10.43 9.00
CA LYS A 77 4.79 9.23 9.85
C LYS A 77 3.61 8.29 9.57
N SER A 78 2.41 8.84 9.40
CA SER A 78 1.23 8.04 9.05
C SER A 78 1.41 7.35 7.70
N CYS A 79 1.88 8.08 6.69
CA CYS A 79 2.08 7.52 5.36
C CYS A 79 3.18 6.45 5.35
N GLU A 80 4.27 6.63 6.11
CA GLU A 80 5.32 5.61 6.27
C GLU A 80 4.77 4.33 6.91
N SER A 81 4.01 4.47 8.01
CA SER A 81 3.35 3.33 8.66
C SER A 81 2.37 2.62 7.72
N ASP A 82 1.54 3.39 7.00
CA ASP A 82 0.57 2.83 6.06
C ASP A 82 1.26 2.07 4.92
N LEU A 83 2.39 2.57 4.41
CA LEU A 83 3.17 1.88 3.37
C LEU A 83 3.79 0.57 3.89
N GLU A 84 4.31 0.58 5.11
CA GLU A 84 4.86 -0.63 5.76
C GLU A 84 3.76 -1.69 5.98
N ASP A 85 2.58 -1.28 6.45
CA ASP A 85 1.43 -2.16 6.62
C ASP A 85 0.95 -2.73 5.29
N ILE A 86 0.89 -1.90 4.24
CA ILE A 86 0.53 -2.37 2.89
C ILE A 86 1.56 -3.38 2.37
N GLU A 87 2.86 -3.14 2.57
CA GLU A 87 3.91 -4.07 2.16
C GLU A 87 3.76 -5.42 2.87
N LYS A 88 3.54 -5.38 4.18
CA LYS A 88 3.31 -6.59 4.99
C LYS A 88 2.11 -7.37 4.49
N ASP A 89 0.98 -6.70 4.28
CA ASP A 89 -0.25 -7.32 3.80
C ASP A 89 -0.08 -7.96 2.41
N VAL A 90 0.62 -7.29 1.48
CA VAL A 90 0.91 -7.85 0.16
C VAL A 90 1.80 -9.09 0.28
N ASN A 91 2.80 -9.06 1.17
CA ASN A 91 3.66 -10.20 1.43
C ASN A 91 2.90 -11.39 2.05
N ASP A 92 1.93 -11.13 2.92
CA ASP A 92 1.09 -12.16 3.52
C ASP A 92 0.14 -12.80 2.49
N ILE A 93 -0.43 -12.02 1.57
CA ILE A 93 -1.23 -12.55 0.44
C ILE A 93 -0.37 -13.42 -0.48
N LYS A 94 0.87 -12.99 -0.77
CA LYS A 94 1.82 -13.78 -1.60
C LYS A 94 2.25 -15.08 -0.94
N LYS A 95 2.40 -15.10 0.39
CA LYS A 95 2.81 -16.29 1.17
C LYS A 95 1.66 -17.24 1.49
N SER A 96 0.41 -16.80 1.30
CA SER A 96 -0.77 -17.62 1.58
C SER A 96 -0.77 -18.89 0.73
N PRO A 97 -0.95 -20.09 1.33
CA PRO A 97 -0.84 -21.36 0.62
C PRO A 97 -1.83 -21.45 -0.53
N LYS A 98 -1.44 -22.17 -1.60
CA LYS A 98 -2.30 -22.52 -2.74
C LYS A 98 -3.35 -23.55 -2.36
#